data_AF-A0A0H5SX81-F1
#
_entry.id   AF-A0A0H5SX81-F1
#
_cell.length_a   1.000
_cell.length_b   1.000
_cell.length_c   1.000
_cell.angle_alpha   90.00
_cell.angle_beta   90.00
_cell.angle_gamma   90.00
#
_symmetry.space_group_name_H-M   'P 1'
#
loop_
_entity.id
_entity.type
_entity.pdbx_description
1 polymer ?
#
loop_
_entity_poly.entity_id
_entity_poly.type
_entity_poly.pdbx_seq_one_letter_code
_entity_poly.pdbx_strand_id
1 'polypeptide(L)' 'MDWHEAGKKIYNARIKMGLTQEELAVIVGVTPASISYYESGKKRPTFEKIKKICLALNIDISEL' A
#
# COMPACT_ATOMS: atom_id res chain seq x y z
N MET A 1 13.20 6.73 -5.46
CA MET A 1 11.76 6.56 -5.20
C MET A 1 11.41 7.40 -3.99
N ASP A 2 10.60 8.43 -4.19
CA ASP A 2 10.03 9.22 -3.11
C ASP A 2 8.89 8.41 -2.46
N TRP A 3 9.05 8.04 -1.19
CA TRP A 3 8.06 7.22 -0.47
C TRP A 3 6.79 7.99 -0.11
N HIS A 4 6.84 9.32 -0.15
CA HIS A 4 5.64 10.12 0.00
C HIS A 4 4.74 10.01 -1.23
N GLU A 5 5.34 10.03 -2.43
CA GLU A 5 4.60 9.87 -3.68
C GLU A 5 4.12 8.42 -3.89
N ALA A 6 4.96 7.44 -3.58
CA ALA A 6 4.56 6.03 -3.59
C ALA A 6 3.39 5.76 -2.63
N GLY A 7 3.40 6.36 -1.43
CA GLY A 7 2.31 6.27 -0.46
C GLY A 7 0.98 6.78 -1.01
N LYS A 8 0.98 7.92 -1.71
CA LYS A 8 -0.22 8.46 -2.37
C LYS A 8 -0.76 7.51 -3.44
N LYS A 9 0.11 6.86 -4.21
CA LYS A 9 -0.31 5.86 -5.20
C LYS A 9 -0.98 4.66 -4.56
N ILE A 10 -0.42 4.14 -3.46
CA ILE A 10 -1.04 3.06 -2.66
C ILE A 10 -2.43 3.49 -2.20
N TYR A 11 -2.55 4.68 -1.61
CA TYR A 11 -3.83 5.23 -1.15
C TYR A 11 -4.85 5.31 -2.29
N ASN A 12 -4.48 5.93 -3.41
CA ASN A 12 -5.38 6.13 -4.54
C ASN A 12 -5.85 4.80 -5.14
N ALA A 13 -4.95 3.82 -5.27
CA ALA A 13 -5.30 2.51 -5.78
C ALA A 13 -6.20 1.73 -4.81
N ARG A 14 -5.93 1.80 -3.50
CA ARG A 14 -6.81 1.20 -2.48
C ARG A 14 -8.23 1.76 -2.57
N ILE A 15 -8.36 3.08 -2.66
CA ILE A 15 -9.67 3.74 -2.79
C ILE A 15 -10.36 3.35 -4.11
N LYS A 16 -9.63 3.25 -5.23
CA LYS A 16 -10.17 2.75 -6.51
C LYS A 16 -10.69 1.31 -6.42
N MET A 17 -10.08 0.48 -5.59
CA MET A 17 -10.54 -0.89 -5.32
C MET A 17 -11.72 -0.94 -4.32
N GLY A 18 -12.13 0.19 -3.73
CA GLY A 18 -13.21 0.24 -2.74
C GLY A 18 -12.83 -0.37 -1.38
N LEU A 19 -11.53 -0.55 -1.11
CA LEU A 19 -11.05 -1.19 0.11
C LEU A 19 -10.84 -0.18 1.24
N THR A 20 -11.13 -0.57 2.47
CA THR A 20 -10.68 0.08 3.70
C THR A 20 -9.21 -0.24 3.99
N GLN A 21 -8.57 0.52 4.90
CA GLN A 21 -7.20 0.23 5.32
C GLN A 21 -7.12 -1.12 6.05
N GLU A 22 -8.17 -1.47 6.81
CA GLU A 22 -8.34 -2.75 7.48
C GLU A 22 -8.35 -3.92 6.49
N GLU A 23 -9.15 -3.84 5.43
CA GLU A 23 -9.23 -4.90 4.41
C GLU A 23 -7.90 -5.10 3.69
N LEU A 24 -7.24 -4.00 3.28
CA LEU A 24 -5.91 -4.11 2.67
C LEU A 24 -4.88 -4.69 3.65
N ALA A 25 -4.96 -4.32 4.93
CA ALA A 25 -4.06 -4.84 5.95
C ALA A 25 -4.21 -6.36 6.14
N VAL A 26 -5.45 -6.86 6.12
CA VAL A 26 -5.75 -8.31 6.17
C VAL A 26 -5.14 -9.02 4.96
N ILE A 27 -5.30 -8.49 3.74
CA ILE A 27 -4.76 -9.10 2.52
C ILE A 27 -3.21 -9.14 2.55
N VAL A 28 -2.57 -8.06 3.01
CA VAL A 28 -1.11 -7.93 3.04
C VAL A 28 -0.49 -8.66 4.24
N GLY A 29 -1.27 -8.97 5.27
CA GLY A 29 -0.80 -9.59 6.51
C GLY A 29 -0.06 -8.59 7.43
N VAL A 30 -0.61 -7.39 7.58
CA VAL A 30 -0.08 -6.32 8.44
C VAL A 30 -1.19 -5.70 9.28
N THR A 31 -0.86 -4.69 10.09
CA THR A 31 -1.87 -3.91 10.84
C THR A 31 -2.44 -2.77 9.98
N PRO A 32 -3.67 -2.30 10.24
CA PRO A 32 -4.23 -1.12 9.58
C PRO A 32 -3.35 0.13 9.74
N ALA A 33 -2.75 0.30 10.92
CA ALA A 33 -1.76 1.35 11.18
C ALA A 33 -0.54 1.26 10.26
N SER A 34 -0.10 0.05 9.89
CA SER A 34 1.00 -0.11 8.92
C SER A 34 0.61 0.40 7.54
N ILE A 35 -0.62 0.10 7.08
CA ILE A 35 -1.15 0.63 5.81
C ILE A 35 -1.20 2.16 5.86
N SER A 36 -1.73 2.75 6.93
CA SER A 36 -1.75 4.21 7.13
C SER A 36 -0.35 4.84 7.06
N TYR A 37 0.66 4.20 7.66
CA TYR A 37 2.05 4.68 7.58
C TYR A 37 2.66 4.51 6.18
N TYR A 38 2.28 3.48 5.43
CA TYR A 38 2.72 3.31 4.05
C TYR A 38 2.10 4.37 3.14
N GLU A 39 0.80 4.61 3.27
CA GLU A 39 0.04 5.59 2.48
C GLU A 39 0.48 7.02 2.74
N SER A 40 0.88 7.35 3.96
CA SER A 40 1.42 8.67 4.31
C SER A 40 2.91 8.83 4.03
N GLY A 41 3.61 7.76 3.62
CA GLY A 41 5.07 7.75 3.43
C GLY A 41 5.88 7.81 4.74
N LYS A 42 5.22 7.75 5.91
CA LYS A 42 5.88 7.77 7.24
C LYS A 42 6.73 6.53 7.50
N LYS A 43 6.42 5.42 6.84
CA LYS A 43 7.18 4.17 6.94
C LYS A 43 7.29 3.52 5.57
N ARG A 44 8.47 2.97 5.29
CA ARG A 44 8.70 2.16 4.09
C ARG A 44 8.29 0.69 4.35
N PRO A 45 7.48 0.06 3.48
CA PRO A 45 7.22 -1.38 3.54
C PRO A 45 8.47 -2.18 3.11
N THR A 46 8.57 -3.43 3.57
CA THR A 46 9.60 -4.36 3.05
C THR A 46 9.27 -4.73 1.59
N PHE A 47 10.26 -5.21 0.86
CA PHE A 47 10.05 -5.64 -0.54
C PHE A 47 8.95 -6.70 -0.68
N GLU A 48 8.88 -7.65 0.25
CA GLU A 48 7.80 -8.64 0.31
C GLU A 48 6.41 -7.98 0.46
N LYS A 49 6.30 -6.95 1.34
CA LYS A 49 5.05 -6.22 1.55
C LYS A 49 4.68 -5.37 0.34
N ILE A 50 5.67 -4.77 -0.33
CA ILE A 50 5.46 -4.05 -1.59
C ILE A 50 4.82 -4.99 -2.62
N LYS A 51 5.38 -6.18 -2.82
CA LYS A 51 4.80 -7.18 -3.74
C LYS A 51 3.36 -7.54 -3.39
N LYS A 52 3.07 -7.77 -2.10
CA LYS A 52 1.71 -8.09 -1.63
C LYS A 52 0.74 -6.93 -1.86
N ILE A 53 1.17 -5.69 -1.61
CA ILE A 53 0.38 -4.48 -1.86
C ILE A 53 0.09 -4.33 -3.36
N CYS A 54 1.12 -4.43 -4.22
CA CYS A 54 0.98 -4.37 -5.67
C CYS A 54 0.00 -5.43 -6.18
N LEU A 55 0.11 -6.67 -5.71
CA LEU A 55 -0.79 -7.76 -6.07
C LEU A 55 -2.24 -7.48 -5.60
N ALA A 56 -2.41 -7.04 -4.35
CA ALA A 56 -3.73 -6.74 -3.78
C ALA A 56 -4.45 -5.58 -4.48
N LEU A 57 -3.69 -4.60 -4.96
CA LEU A 57 -4.20 -3.39 -5.60
C LEU A 57 -4.16 -3.44 -7.14
N ASN A 58 -3.67 -4.55 -7.71
CA ASN A 58 -3.46 -4.73 -9.14
C ASN A 58 -2.64 -3.59 -9.79
N ILE A 59 -1.52 -3.23 -9.16
CA ILE A 59 -0.57 -2.21 -9.64
C ILE A 59 0.76 -2.88 -9.96
N ASP A 60 1.39 -2.48 -11.07
CA ASP A 60 2.77 -2.93 -11.35
C ASP A 60 3.77 -2.24 -10.41
N ILE A 61 4.82 -2.97 -10.01
CA ILE A 61 5.83 -2.42 -9.08
C ILE A 61 6.63 -1.25 -9.69
N SER A 62 6.71 -1.15 -11.02
CA SER A 62 7.33 -0.03 -11.72
C SER A 62 6.47 1.23 -11.69
N GLU A 63 5.17 1.08 -11.48
CA GLU A 63 4.23 2.20 -11.36
C GLU A 63 4.16 2.74 -9.93
N LEU A 64 4.68 2.00 -8.93
CA LEU A 64 4.73 2.41 -7.53
C LEU A 64 5.85 3.41 -7.28
#